data_AF-A0A8T4DQW4-F1
#
_entry.id   AF-A0A8T4DQW4-F1
#
_cell.length_a   1.000
_cell.length_b   1.000
_cell.length_c   1.000
_cell.angle_alpha   90.00
_cell.angle_beta   90.00
_cell.angle_gamma   90.00
#
_symmetry.space_group_name_H-M   'P 1'
#
loop_
_entity.id
_entity.type
_entity.pdbx_description
1 polymer ?
#
loop_
_entity_poly.entity_id
_entity_poly.type
_entity_poly.pdbx_seq_one_letter_code
_entity_poly.pdbx_strand_id
1 'polypeptide(L)'
;MSSGILLGQLIAGPLSEPGMNLDDGQLTDSDGDGWDDDEELSAGTDPNDPDTDGDGIIDPEDPNALVPVSTSPPTTAPPTTPAPTTSPPTTAPPTTPAPTTSPPATTSPPTTTPSPVVMDKIVEVCHFHATHQCTSCILAGEYAFYTITEYFQEEYEKGSITFNTYNYEDSDNWELVKWLNVYGSSIYVIVHWADGEPDVFNPTNKLWMYVSNKDAFVSYFKDYLEEKLCL
;
A
#
# COMPACT_ATOMS: atom_id res chain seq x y z
N MET A 1 2.08 49.80 -27.29
CA MET A 1 1.77 48.70 -28.24
C MET A 1 1.63 47.44 -27.39
N SER A 2 0.67 47.35 -26.47
CA SER A 2 -0.69 46.82 -26.64
C SER A 2 -0.79 45.63 -27.60
N SER A 3 -0.89 44.43 -27.01
CA SER A 3 -1.57 43.21 -27.46
C SER A 3 -1.13 42.12 -26.48
N GLY A 4 -1.97 41.45 -25.68
CA GLY A 4 -3.41 41.27 -25.72
C GLY A 4 -3.66 39.84 -25.28
N ILE A 5 -4.10 39.66 -24.03
CA ILE A 5 -4.59 38.41 -23.43
C ILE A 5 -5.79 37.92 -24.23
N LEU A 6 -5.90 36.61 -24.50
CA LEU A 6 -7.20 35.99 -24.76
C LEU A 6 -7.35 34.70 -23.95
N LEU A 7 -8.37 34.73 -23.11
CA LEU A 7 -8.86 33.68 -22.23
C LEU A 7 -9.86 32.79 -23.01
N GLY A 8 -9.75 31.47 -22.84
CA GLY A 8 -10.83 30.47 -22.65
C GLY A 8 -12.00 30.33 -23.64
N GLN A 9 -12.24 29.09 -24.08
CA GLN A 9 -13.55 28.40 -24.10
C GLN A 9 -13.30 26.91 -24.48
N LEU A 10 -13.26 25.97 -23.53
CA LEU A 10 -14.34 25.04 -23.17
C LEU A 10 -15.08 24.39 -24.36
N ILE A 11 -14.71 23.14 -24.69
CA ILE A 11 -15.62 22.14 -25.26
C ILE A 11 -15.50 20.85 -24.45
N ALA A 12 -16.63 20.31 -24.01
CA ALA A 12 -16.73 19.07 -23.27
C ALA A 12 -17.36 17.97 -24.14
N GLY A 13 -16.69 16.81 -24.19
CA GLY A 13 -17.21 15.45 -24.38
C GLY A 13 -17.44 14.95 -25.82
N PRO A 14 -17.61 13.61 -26.05
CA PRO A 14 -17.32 12.46 -25.17
C PRO A 14 -16.44 11.36 -25.82
N LEU A 15 -16.00 10.42 -24.96
CA LEU A 15 -15.55 9.03 -25.21
C LEU A 15 -15.70 8.49 -26.64
N SER A 16 -14.58 8.00 -27.22
CA SER A 16 -14.48 6.83 -28.11
C SER A 16 -13.01 6.64 -28.55
N GLU A 17 -12.28 5.72 -27.92
CA GLU A 17 -11.23 4.96 -28.62
C GLU A 17 -11.91 4.16 -29.74
N PRO A 18 -11.28 3.88 -30.91
CA PRO A 18 -10.20 2.88 -30.98
C PRO A 18 -9.17 3.10 -32.11
N GLY A 19 -8.04 2.39 -32.02
CA GLY A 19 -7.36 1.92 -33.22
C GLY A 19 -5.84 2.03 -33.21
N MET A 20 -5.20 1.10 -32.49
CA MET A 20 -4.14 0.19 -32.99
C MET A 20 -3.36 0.61 -34.24
N ASN A 21 -2.02 0.58 -34.12
CA ASN A 21 -1.06 0.06 -35.11
C ASN A 21 0.37 0.44 -34.64
N LEU A 22 1.44 -0.35 -34.72
CA LEU A 22 1.76 -1.66 -35.30
C LEU A 22 3.22 -1.95 -34.87
N ASP A 23 3.56 -3.24 -34.77
CA ASP A 23 4.92 -3.78 -34.93
C ASP A 23 6.00 -3.38 -33.90
N ASP A 24 6.08 -4.14 -32.81
CA ASP A 24 7.33 -4.75 -32.31
C ASP A 24 6.95 -5.88 -31.34
N GLY A 25 6.88 -7.13 -31.84
CA GLY A 25 6.82 -8.41 -31.11
C GLY A 25 6.38 -8.39 -29.64
N GLN A 26 5.14 -7.97 -29.38
CA GLN A 26 4.61 -7.81 -28.03
C GLN A 26 4.33 -9.18 -27.43
N LEU A 27 5.22 -9.58 -26.53
CA LEU A 27 4.97 -10.52 -25.45
C LEU A 27 3.69 -10.05 -24.73
N THR A 28 2.54 -10.63 -25.08
CA THR A 28 1.26 -10.32 -24.47
C THR A 28 1.18 -11.10 -23.17
N ASP A 29 1.12 -10.40 -22.05
CA ASP A 29 0.90 -11.00 -20.71
C ASP A 29 -0.60 -10.80 -20.40
N SER A 30 -1.39 -11.85 -20.62
CA SER A 30 -2.85 -11.77 -20.64
C SER A 30 -3.48 -11.80 -19.25
N ASP A 31 -2.84 -12.40 -18.25
CA ASP A 31 -3.29 -12.42 -16.86
C ASP A 31 -2.51 -11.49 -15.91
N GLY A 32 -1.37 -10.98 -16.36
CA GLY A 32 -0.55 -10.00 -15.66
C GLY A 32 0.36 -10.59 -14.59
N ASP A 33 0.69 -11.88 -14.65
CA ASP A 33 1.47 -12.59 -13.64
C ASP A 33 2.99 -12.42 -13.79
N GLY A 34 3.43 -11.96 -14.98
CA GLY A 34 4.81 -11.68 -15.32
C GLY A 34 5.46 -12.68 -16.27
N TRP A 35 4.75 -13.72 -16.71
CA TRP A 35 5.03 -14.41 -17.97
C TRP A 35 4.15 -13.86 -19.10
N ASP A 36 4.62 -13.98 -20.33
CA ASP A 36 3.79 -13.70 -21.49
C ASP A 36 3.19 -14.99 -22.06
N ASP A 37 2.15 -14.85 -22.87
CA ASP A 37 1.35 -15.96 -23.38
C ASP A 37 2.20 -17.03 -24.10
N ASP A 38 3.32 -16.64 -24.74
CA ASP A 38 4.23 -17.57 -25.43
C ASP A 38 5.13 -18.32 -24.43
N GLU A 39 5.59 -17.64 -23.39
CA GLU A 39 6.31 -18.20 -22.24
C GLU A 39 5.43 -19.22 -21.49
N GLU A 40 4.17 -18.87 -21.23
CA GLU A 40 3.19 -19.72 -20.55
C GLU A 40 2.81 -20.94 -21.39
N LEU A 41 2.56 -20.77 -22.69
CA LEU A 41 2.29 -21.88 -23.60
C LEU A 41 3.49 -22.85 -23.68
N SER A 42 4.72 -22.33 -23.53
CA SER A 42 5.94 -23.13 -23.50
C SER A 42 6.12 -23.90 -22.18
N ALA A 43 5.67 -23.32 -21.05
CA ALA A 43 5.64 -23.97 -19.74
C ALA A 43 4.46 -24.95 -19.60
N GLY A 44 3.41 -24.77 -20.41
CA GLY A 44 2.18 -25.56 -20.39
C GLY A 44 1.12 -25.03 -19.43
N THR A 45 1.28 -23.80 -18.95
CA THR A 45 0.36 -23.06 -18.08
C THR A 45 -0.79 -22.41 -18.87
N ASP A 46 -1.81 -21.87 -18.20
CA ASP A 46 -2.96 -21.22 -18.84
C ASP A 46 -2.73 -19.70 -18.93
N PRO A 47 -2.61 -19.12 -20.15
CA PRO A 47 -2.34 -17.69 -20.33
C PRO A 47 -3.34 -16.71 -19.74
N ASN A 48 -4.42 -17.17 -19.11
CA ASN A 48 -5.44 -16.31 -18.52
C ASN A 48 -5.62 -16.60 -17.02
N ASP A 49 -4.73 -17.38 -16.41
CA ASP A 49 -4.80 -17.79 -15.01
C ASP A 49 -3.43 -17.68 -14.33
N PRO A 50 -3.21 -16.68 -13.46
CA PRO A 50 -1.88 -16.36 -12.92
C PRO A 50 -1.33 -17.42 -11.94
N ASP A 51 -2.08 -18.50 -11.70
CA ASP A 51 -1.79 -19.64 -10.83
C ASP A 51 -2.51 -20.87 -11.42
N THR A 52 -1.90 -21.48 -12.45
CA THR A 52 -2.55 -22.49 -13.30
C THR A 52 -3.07 -23.71 -12.51
N ASP A 53 -2.39 -24.09 -11.43
CA ASP A 53 -2.76 -25.26 -10.65
C ASP A 53 -3.52 -24.94 -9.35
N GLY A 54 -3.58 -23.66 -8.99
CA GLY A 54 -4.41 -23.13 -7.91
C GLY A 54 -3.88 -23.44 -6.52
N ASP A 55 -2.57 -23.67 -6.37
CA ASP A 55 -1.93 -23.93 -5.08
C ASP A 55 -1.55 -22.68 -4.29
N GLY A 56 -1.67 -21.51 -4.93
CA GLY A 56 -1.43 -20.19 -4.36
C GLY A 56 -0.03 -19.63 -4.62
N ILE A 57 0.77 -20.26 -5.48
CA ILE A 57 2.03 -19.74 -5.99
C ILE A 57 1.83 -19.40 -7.48
N ILE A 58 2.19 -18.18 -7.89
CA ILE A 58 2.03 -17.79 -9.30
C ILE A 58 3.00 -18.55 -10.21
N ASP A 59 2.58 -18.83 -11.44
CA ASP A 59 3.31 -19.68 -12.40
C ASP A 59 4.81 -19.33 -12.58
N PRO A 60 5.23 -18.04 -12.68
CA PRO A 60 6.65 -17.69 -12.78
C PRO A 60 7.48 -18.01 -11.53
N GLU A 61 6.82 -18.17 -10.38
CA GLU A 61 7.42 -18.39 -9.07
C GLU A 61 7.27 -19.84 -8.60
N ASP A 62 6.41 -20.62 -9.26
CA ASP A 62 6.18 -22.03 -8.94
C ASP A 62 7.16 -22.94 -9.70
N PRO A 63 8.05 -23.69 -9.00
CA PRO A 63 8.84 -24.74 -9.63
C PRO A 63 8.01 -25.87 -10.27
N ASN A 64 6.69 -25.90 -10.05
CA ASN A 64 5.81 -26.98 -10.46
C ASN A 64 4.38 -26.54 -10.84
N ALA A 65 4.26 -25.45 -11.61
CA ALA A 65 3.03 -24.75 -12.03
C ALA A 65 1.85 -25.58 -12.64
N LEU A 66 2.00 -26.90 -12.78
CA LEU A 66 0.99 -27.79 -13.34
C LEU A 66 0.52 -28.87 -12.35
N VAL A 67 1.01 -28.86 -11.11
CA VAL A 67 0.64 -29.87 -10.12
C VAL A 67 0.42 -29.23 -8.76
N PRO A 68 -0.84 -29.14 -8.30
CA PRO A 68 -1.15 -28.35 -7.14
C PRO A 68 -0.38 -28.86 -5.93
N VAL A 69 0.55 -28.05 -5.39
CA VAL A 69 1.27 -28.40 -4.16
C VAL A 69 0.29 -28.25 -3.01
N SER A 70 -0.46 -29.31 -2.78
CA SER A 70 -1.23 -29.43 -1.57
C SER A 70 -0.26 -29.54 -0.41
N THR A 71 0.10 -28.42 0.22
CA THR A 71 0.58 -28.41 1.60
C THR A 71 -0.57 -28.88 2.48
N SER A 72 -0.84 -30.19 2.41
CA SER A 72 -1.65 -30.88 3.40
C SER A 72 -0.95 -30.68 4.75
N PRO A 73 -1.60 -30.06 5.75
CA PRO A 73 -1.11 -30.17 7.12
C PRO A 73 -1.05 -31.66 7.50
N PRO A 74 -0.19 -32.09 8.45
CA PRO A 74 -0.20 -33.48 8.89
C PRO A 74 -1.61 -33.85 9.35
N THR A 75 -2.17 -34.84 8.67
CA THR A 75 -3.42 -35.52 9.01
C THR A 75 -3.47 -35.83 10.49
N THR A 76 -4.17 -35.01 11.25
CA THR A 76 -4.73 -35.42 12.54
C THR A 76 -6.19 -35.71 12.27
N ALA A 77 -6.53 -37.00 12.27
CA ALA A 77 -7.87 -37.50 11.97
C ALA A 77 -8.95 -36.75 12.78
N PRO A 78 -10.11 -36.42 12.18
CA PRO A 78 -11.25 -35.96 12.98
C PRO A 78 -11.77 -37.13 13.85
N PRO A 79 -12.22 -36.88 15.09
CA PRO A 79 -12.93 -37.91 15.84
C PRO A 79 -14.24 -38.24 15.12
N THR A 80 -14.35 -39.47 14.62
CA THR A 80 -15.62 -40.02 14.11
C THR A 80 -16.62 -40.11 15.26
N THR A 81 -17.60 -39.21 15.26
CA THR A 81 -18.84 -39.39 16.03
C THR A 81 -19.97 -39.46 15.01
N PRO A 82 -20.76 -40.56 14.95
CA PRO A 82 -21.82 -40.68 13.96
C PRO A 82 -22.96 -39.69 14.24
N ALA A 83 -23.57 -39.20 13.16
CA ALA A 83 -24.67 -38.23 13.18
C ALA A 83 -25.89 -38.74 13.96
N PRO A 84 -26.55 -37.90 14.79
CA PRO A 84 -27.90 -38.16 15.22
C PRO A 84 -28.89 -37.80 14.11
N THR A 85 -29.63 -38.80 13.64
CA THR A 85 -30.86 -38.63 12.85
C THR A 85 -31.94 -38.06 13.76
N THR A 86 -32.31 -36.79 13.59
CA THR A 86 -33.60 -36.27 14.05
C THR A 86 -34.13 -35.21 13.09
N SER A 87 -35.40 -35.40 12.73
CA SER A 87 -36.30 -34.60 11.89
C SER A 87 -36.20 -33.08 12.06
N PRO A 88 -36.64 -32.29 11.05
CA PRO A 88 -36.59 -30.84 11.11
C PRO A 88 -37.65 -30.28 12.08
N PRO A 89 -37.29 -29.43 13.05
CA PRO A 89 -38.25 -28.56 13.70
C PRO A 89 -38.52 -27.34 12.81
N THR A 90 -39.73 -27.27 12.26
CA THR A 90 -40.33 -26.02 11.80
C THR A 90 -40.41 -25.05 12.98
N THR A 91 -39.58 -24.01 12.97
CA THR A 91 -39.70 -22.89 13.92
C THR A 91 -39.55 -21.58 13.15
N ALA A 92 -40.47 -20.66 13.42
CA ALA A 92 -40.63 -19.34 12.80
C ALA A 92 -39.34 -18.51 12.75
N PRO A 93 -39.26 -17.50 11.86
CA PRO A 93 -38.08 -16.63 11.77
C PRO A 93 -37.81 -15.92 13.10
N PRO A 94 -36.54 -15.80 13.52
CA PRO A 94 -36.18 -14.94 14.64
C PRO A 94 -36.31 -13.47 14.23
N THR A 95 -37.31 -12.78 14.76
CA THR A 95 -37.26 -11.31 14.90
C THR A 95 -36.39 -10.99 16.11
N THR A 96 -35.09 -10.84 15.88
CA THR A 96 -34.17 -10.25 16.86
C THR A 96 -34.13 -8.74 16.62
N PRO A 97 -34.44 -7.90 17.61
CA PRO A 97 -34.33 -6.45 17.48
C PRO A 97 -32.86 -6.03 17.31
N ALA A 98 -32.65 -4.93 16.60
CA ALA A 98 -31.35 -4.31 16.39
C ALA A 98 -30.57 -4.14 17.70
N PRO A 99 -29.23 -4.28 17.70
CA PRO A 99 -28.42 -3.98 18.88
C PRO A 99 -28.53 -2.48 19.21
N THR A 100 -29.29 -2.17 20.27
CA THR A 100 -29.17 -0.90 20.99
C THR A 100 -27.98 -1.01 21.93
N THR A 101 -26.78 -0.80 21.39
CA THR A 101 -25.65 -0.34 22.19
C THR A 101 -25.60 1.17 22.08
N SER A 102 -26.09 1.83 23.13
CA SER A 102 -25.86 3.25 23.34
C SER A 102 -24.36 3.55 23.18
N PRO A 103 -23.99 4.64 22.48
CA PRO A 103 -22.61 5.12 22.48
C PRO A 103 -22.15 5.36 23.93
N PRO A 104 -20.87 5.11 24.27
CA PRO A 104 -20.34 5.58 25.53
C PRO A 104 -20.53 7.10 25.62
N ALA A 105 -20.96 7.56 26.79
CA ALA A 105 -21.22 8.96 27.07
C ALA A 105 -20.04 9.82 26.66
N THR A 106 -20.24 10.62 25.61
CA THR A 106 -19.33 11.70 25.22
C THR A 106 -19.36 12.75 26.33
N THR A 107 -18.45 12.64 27.28
CA THR A 107 -17.98 13.84 27.98
C THR A 107 -17.15 14.62 26.98
N SER A 108 -17.79 15.62 26.37
CA SER A 108 -17.13 16.61 25.52
C SER A 108 -15.86 17.11 26.21
N PRO A 109 -14.67 17.04 25.59
CA PRO A 109 -13.57 17.88 26.02
C PRO A 109 -14.00 19.35 25.81
N PRO A 110 -13.55 20.28 26.68
CA PRO A 110 -13.92 21.68 26.57
C PRO A 110 -13.50 22.22 25.20
N THR A 111 -14.45 22.90 24.54
CA THR A 111 -14.24 23.73 23.36
C THR A 111 -13.13 24.72 23.65
N THR A 112 -11.90 24.35 23.31
CA THR A 112 -10.79 25.28 23.22
C THR A 112 -10.68 25.58 21.74
N THR A 113 -11.10 26.80 21.38
CA THR A 113 -10.74 27.46 20.13
C THR A 113 -9.34 27.05 19.72
N PRO A 114 -9.12 26.43 18.55
CA PRO A 114 -7.76 26.20 18.10
C PRO A 114 -7.14 27.58 17.84
N SER A 115 -6.32 28.04 18.78
CA SER A 115 -5.24 28.96 18.43
C SER A 115 -4.50 28.34 17.25
N PRO A 116 -4.11 29.12 16.23
CA PRO A 116 -3.32 28.60 15.14
C PRO A 116 -2.07 27.95 15.74
N VAL A 117 -1.97 26.63 15.61
CA VAL A 117 -0.76 25.91 15.99
C VAL A 117 0.28 26.40 15.01
N VAL A 118 1.15 27.30 15.46
CA VAL A 118 2.36 27.63 14.74
C VAL A 118 3.24 26.39 14.91
N MET A 119 3.19 25.50 13.92
CA MET A 119 4.05 24.33 13.89
C MET A 119 5.46 24.82 13.58
N ASP A 120 6.33 24.76 14.57
CA ASP A 120 7.73 25.20 14.47
C ASP A 120 8.53 24.28 13.51
N LYS A 121 8.05 23.04 13.33
CA LYS A 121 8.57 22.08 12.36
C LYS A 121 7.51 21.08 11.91
N ILE A 122 7.75 20.45 10.75
CA ILE A 122 6.96 19.36 10.17
C ILE A 122 7.92 18.22 9.81
N VAL A 123 7.60 16.99 10.20
CA VAL A 123 8.35 15.79 9.83
C VAL A 123 7.64 15.11 8.67
N GLU A 124 8.25 15.13 7.48
CA GLU A 124 7.75 14.45 6.30
C GLU A 124 8.47 13.11 6.13
N VAL A 125 7.71 12.02 6.06
CA VAL A 125 8.19 10.69 5.70
C VAL A 125 7.86 10.43 4.23
N CYS A 126 8.90 10.26 3.41
CA CYS A 126 8.76 10.01 1.98
C CYS A 126 9.08 8.54 1.68
N HIS A 127 8.11 7.82 1.12
CA HIS A 127 8.32 6.49 0.55
C HIS A 127 8.48 6.60 -0.97
N PHE A 128 9.67 6.31 -1.48
CA PHE A 128 9.93 6.24 -2.90
C PHE A 128 9.78 4.81 -3.41
N HIS A 129 9.15 4.66 -4.56
CA HIS A 129 8.96 3.38 -5.22
C HIS A 129 9.07 3.49 -6.74
N ALA A 130 9.30 2.37 -7.41
CA ALA A 130 9.23 2.28 -8.86
C ALA A 130 7.77 2.05 -9.29
N THR A 131 7.49 2.19 -10.57
CA THR A 131 6.18 1.82 -11.16
C THR A 131 5.87 0.35 -10.87
N HIS A 132 6.88 -0.51 -11.02
CA HIS A 132 6.79 -1.94 -10.69
C HIS A 132 7.48 -2.18 -9.35
N GLN A 133 6.69 -2.44 -8.31
CA GLN A 133 7.20 -2.56 -6.95
C GLN A 133 7.42 -4.02 -6.57
N CYS A 134 8.57 -4.28 -5.95
CA CYS A 134 8.81 -5.55 -5.30
C CYS A 134 7.98 -5.70 -4.01
N THR A 135 7.62 -6.92 -3.60
CA THR A 135 6.83 -7.15 -2.37
C THR A 135 7.45 -6.52 -1.13
N SER A 136 8.78 -6.63 -0.97
CA SER A 136 9.48 -5.99 0.16
C SER A 136 9.46 -4.45 0.08
N CYS A 137 9.41 -3.88 -1.12
CA CYS A 137 9.25 -2.45 -1.34
C CYS A 137 7.88 -1.99 -0.84
N ILE A 138 6.82 -2.71 -1.22
CA ILE A 138 5.45 -2.44 -0.78
C ILE A 138 5.35 -2.57 0.74
N LEU A 139 5.86 -3.67 1.31
CA LEU A 139 5.85 -3.91 2.76
C LEU A 139 6.59 -2.82 3.54
N ALA A 140 7.72 -2.32 3.03
CA ALA A 140 8.43 -1.23 3.69
C ALA A 140 7.57 0.04 3.76
N GLY A 141 6.88 0.40 2.67
CA GLY A 141 5.93 1.50 2.64
C GLY A 141 4.76 1.28 3.60
N GLU A 142 4.15 0.10 3.58
CA GLU A 142 3.04 -0.26 4.48
C GLU A 142 3.44 -0.23 5.96
N TYR A 143 4.61 -0.76 6.31
CA TYR A 143 5.08 -0.78 7.69
C TYR A 143 5.41 0.62 8.17
N ALA A 144 5.97 1.48 7.30
CA ALA A 144 6.20 2.88 7.62
C ALA A 144 4.90 3.64 7.84
N PHE A 145 3.92 3.49 6.94
CA PHE A 145 2.60 4.10 7.09
C PHE A 145 1.89 3.59 8.35
N TYR A 146 1.88 2.28 8.57
CA TYR A 146 1.33 1.65 9.77
C TYR A 146 1.95 2.23 11.04
N THR A 147 3.28 2.39 11.09
CA THR A 147 3.98 2.97 12.25
C THR A 147 3.48 4.38 12.54
N ILE A 148 3.27 5.20 11.51
CA ILE A 148 2.78 6.58 11.67
C ILE A 148 1.33 6.58 12.15
N THR A 149 0.44 5.83 11.49
CA THR A 149 -0.98 5.82 11.84
C THR A 149 -1.28 5.19 13.18
N GLU A 150 -0.47 4.23 13.62
CA GLU A 150 -0.69 3.51 14.89
C GLU A 150 -0.10 4.28 16.09
N TYR A 151 1.11 4.84 15.95
CA TYR A 151 1.85 5.40 17.08
C TYR A 151 1.90 6.93 17.09
N PHE A 152 1.61 7.59 15.97
CA PHE A 152 1.69 9.04 15.81
C PHE A 152 0.42 9.61 15.17
N GLN A 153 -0.74 9.03 15.49
CA GLN A 153 -2.01 9.42 14.91
C GLN A 153 -2.33 10.90 15.17
N GLU A 154 -2.07 11.39 16.39
CA GLU A 154 -2.32 12.79 16.74
C GLU A 154 -1.45 13.75 15.92
N GLU A 155 -0.17 13.44 15.76
CA GLU A 155 0.76 14.21 14.96
C GLU A 155 0.42 14.16 13.46
N TYR A 156 -0.09 13.03 12.99
CA TYR A 156 -0.53 12.84 11.61
C TYR A 156 -1.81 13.64 11.32
N GLU A 157 -2.82 13.57 12.21
CA GLU A 157 -4.07 14.34 12.10
C GLU A 157 -3.82 15.86 12.18
N LYS A 158 -2.83 16.25 12.98
CA LYS A 158 -2.39 17.64 13.13
C LYS A 158 -1.54 18.14 11.96
N GLY A 159 -0.99 17.23 11.15
CA GLY A 159 -0.09 17.52 10.03
C GLY A 159 1.34 17.88 10.47
N SER A 160 1.73 17.60 11.71
CA SER A 160 3.12 17.71 12.16
C SER A 160 3.97 16.51 11.74
N ILE A 161 3.35 15.38 11.42
CA ILE A 161 3.96 14.29 10.66
C ILE A 161 3.14 14.07 9.40
N THR A 162 3.79 13.90 8.25
CA THR A 162 3.13 13.52 7.00
C THR A 162 3.77 12.26 6.42
N PHE A 163 2.99 11.46 5.71
CA PHE A 163 3.49 10.33 4.95
C PHE A 163 3.10 10.51 3.48
N ASN A 164 4.11 10.60 2.62
CA ASN A 164 3.93 10.79 1.19
C ASN A 164 4.61 9.66 0.43
N THR A 165 3.94 9.19 -0.61
CA THR A 165 4.45 8.13 -1.50
C THR A 165 4.71 8.72 -2.87
N TYR A 166 5.90 8.47 -3.41
CA TYR A 166 6.35 9.03 -4.68
C TYR A 166 6.89 7.94 -5.61
N ASN A 167 6.39 7.93 -6.85
CA ASN A 167 7.02 7.14 -7.90
C ASN A 167 8.26 7.90 -8.40
N TYR A 168 9.46 7.34 -8.22
CA TYR A 168 10.70 8.04 -8.61
C TYR A 168 10.97 8.03 -10.12
N GLU A 169 10.20 7.23 -10.88
CA GLU A 169 10.27 7.16 -12.35
C GLU A 169 9.33 8.17 -13.01
N ASP A 170 8.39 8.73 -12.24
CA ASP A 170 7.46 9.75 -12.72
C ASP A 170 8.18 11.11 -12.86
N SER A 171 8.00 11.74 -14.03
CA SER A 171 8.58 13.04 -14.32
C SER A 171 8.09 14.14 -13.39
N ASP A 172 6.90 14.03 -12.81
CA ASP A 172 6.38 15.05 -11.89
C ASP A 172 7.18 15.10 -10.58
N ASN A 173 7.87 14.01 -10.22
CA ASN A 173 8.65 13.89 -8.98
C ASN A 173 10.15 14.17 -9.18
N TRP A 174 10.59 14.51 -10.40
CA TRP A 174 12.01 14.55 -10.78
C TRP A 174 12.87 15.53 -9.95
N GLU A 175 12.35 16.69 -9.56
CA GLU A 175 13.10 17.68 -8.76
C GLU A 175 13.42 17.14 -7.37
N LEU A 176 12.43 16.50 -6.74
CA LEU A 176 12.54 15.88 -5.43
C LEU A 176 13.50 14.69 -5.47
N VAL A 177 13.33 13.80 -6.46
CA VAL A 177 14.19 12.61 -6.69
C VAL A 177 15.65 13.03 -6.87
N LYS A 178 15.90 14.09 -7.64
CA LYS A 178 17.25 14.61 -7.86
C LYS A 178 17.85 15.26 -6.62
N TRP A 179 17.06 16.04 -5.87
CA TRP A 179 17.52 16.69 -4.65
C TRP A 179 17.89 15.66 -3.57
N LEU A 180 17.07 14.63 -3.38
CA LEU A 180 17.31 13.54 -2.44
C LEU A 180 18.27 12.47 -2.97
N ASN A 181 18.62 12.52 -4.26
CA ASN A 181 19.51 11.57 -4.91
C ASN A 181 18.98 10.11 -4.77
N VAL A 182 17.69 9.95 -5.10
CA VAL A 182 16.96 8.67 -5.07
C VAL A 182 17.25 7.87 -6.33
N TYR A 183 17.62 6.59 -6.18
CA TYR A 183 17.92 5.66 -7.29
C TYR A 183 17.15 4.34 -7.20
N GLY A 184 16.23 4.22 -6.25
CA GLY A 184 15.51 2.98 -5.98
C GLY A 184 14.51 3.14 -4.84
N SER A 185 13.78 2.05 -4.55
CA SER A 185 12.81 2.08 -3.46
C SER A 185 13.52 2.37 -2.13
N SER A 186 13.02 3.39 -1.44
CA SER A 186 13.70 3.96 -0.28
C SER A 186 12.73 4.74 0.60
N ILE A 187 13.11 4.93 1.85
CA ILE A 187 12.38 5.76 2.82
C ILE A 187 13.29 6.88 3.29
N TYR A 188 12.83 8.11 3.12
CA TYR A 188 13.47 9.31 3.64
C TYR A 188 12.60 9.93 4.72
N VAL A 189 13.26 10.57 5.68
CA VAL A 189 12.61 11.40 6.70
C VAL A 189 13.19 12.80 6.58
N ILE A 190 12.34 13.78 6.34
CA ILE A 190 12.70 15.17 6.13
C ILE A 190 12.10 15.98 7.28
N VAL A 191 12.91 16.78 7.95
CA VAL A 191 12.44 17.70 8.99
C VAL A 191 12.45 19.10 8.42
N HIS A 192 11.27 19.64 8.14
CA HIS A 192 11.06 21.00 7.69
C HIS A 192 10.97 21.93 8.89
N TRP A 193 11.82 22.93 8.95
CA TRP A 193 11.83 23.95 10.01
C TRP A 193 11.10 25.21 9.55
N ALA A 194 10.45 25.92 10.46
CA ALA A 194 9.78 27.19 10.13
C ALA A 194 10.76 28.24 9.59
N ASP A 195 12.02 28.21 10.07
CA ASP A 195 13.07 29.15 9.72
C ASP A 195 14.36 28.41 9.32
N GLY A 196 14.40 27.76 8.15
CA GLY A 196 15.63 27.13 7.67
C GLY A 196 15.48 26.23 6.44
N GLU A 197 16.62 25.68 6.02
CA GLU A 197 16.65 24.55 5.07
C GLU A 197 16.25 23.26 5.81
N PRO A 198 15.56 22.33 5.14
CA PRO A 198 15.14 21.09 5.76
C PRO A 198 16.31 20.14 6.03
N ASP A 199 16.26 19.43 7.15
CA ASP A 199 17.19 18.34 7.43
C ASP A 199 16.69 17.05 6.78
N VAL A 200 17.56 16.39 6.00
CA VAL A 200 17.23 15.16 5.30
C VAL A 200 17.94 13.97 5.93
N PHE A 201 17.17 12.94 6.27
CA PHE A 201 17.68 11.69 6.81
C PHE A 201 17.24 10.49 5.96
N ASN A 202 18.15 9.53 5.79
CA ASN A 202 17.88 8.30 5.03
C ASN A 202 18.09 7.05 5.91
N PRO A 203 17.03 6.55 6.58
CA PRO A 203 17.08 5.31 7.34
C PRO A 203 16.95 4.02 6.49
N THR A 204 16.83 4.12 5.16
CA THR A 204 16.51 3.00 4.25
C THR A 204 17.32 1.74 4.54
N ASN A 205 18.65 1.85 4.60
CA ASN A 205 19.51 0.68 4.78
C ASN A 205 19.20 -0.10 6.07
N LYS A 206 18.83 0.61 7.15
CA LYS A 206 18.48 -0.02 8.42
C LYS A 206 17.07 -0.60 8.39
N LEU A 207 16.12 0.11 7.80
CA LEU A 207 14.75 -0.35 7.63
C LEU A 207 14.68 -1.63 6.79
N TRP A 208 15.48 -1.72 5.73
CA TRP A 208 15.52 -2.90 4.85
C TRP A 208 16.06 -4.15 5.56
N MET A 209 16.90 -4.00 6.59
CA MET A 209 17.33 -5.15 7.40
C MET A 209 16.18 -5.78 8.20
N TYR A 210 15.11 -5.03 8.43
CA TYR A 210 13.96 -5.46 9.22
C TYR A 210 12.70 -5.71 8.40
N VAL A 211 12.72 -5.52 7.07
CA VAL A 211 11.52 -5.64 6.23
C VAL A 211 10.87 -7.03 6.29
N SER A 212 11.63 -8.08 6.60
CA SER A 212 11.11 -9.43 6.80
C SER A 212 10.51 -9.68 8.19
N ASN A 213 10.60 -8.71 9.10
CA ASN A 213 10.07 -8.78 10.46
C ASN A 213 9.37 -7.46 10.81
N LYS A 214 8.05 -7.45 10.63
CA LYS A 214 7.19 -6.28 10.88
C LYS A 214 7.44 -5.64 12.25
N ASP A 215 7.46 -6.43 13.33
CA ASP A 215 7.62 -5.90 14.69
C ASP A 215 8.97 -5.21 14.88
N ALA A 216 10.05 -5.79 14.33
CA ALA A 216 11.37 -5.20 14.38
C ALA A 216 11.46 -3.91 13.55
N PHE A 217 10.83 -3.88 12.38
CA PHE A 217 10.75 -2.69 11.53
C PHE A 217 10.02 -1.57 12.25
N VAL A 218 8.81 -1.84 12.73
CA VAL A 218 7.93 -0.88 13.40
C VAL A 218 8.61 -0.33 14.65
N SER A 219 9.20 -1.22 15.47
CA SER A 219 9.93 -0.81 16.68
C SER A 219 11.08 0.15 16.36
N TYR A 220 11.95 -0.21 15.42
CA TYR A 220 13.06 0.65 15.01
C TYR A 220 12.59 1.98 14.42
N PHE A 221 11.60 1.93 13.52
CA PHE A 221 11.15 3.13 12.83
C PHE A 221 10.38 4.08 13.75
N LYS A 222 9.63 3.54 14.72
CA LYS A 222 8.98 4.32 15.77
C LYS A 222 10.01 5.11 16.58
N ASP A 223 10.99 4.42 17.15
CA ASP A 223 12.05 5.07 17.95
C ASP A 223 12.80 6.12 17.12
N TYR A 224 13.02 5.84 15.83
CA TYR A 224 13.63 6.77 14.90
C TYR A 224 12.80 8.05 14.70
N LEU A 225 11.49 7.93 14.52
CA LEU A 225 10.59 9.09 14.36
C LEU A 225 10.45 9.87 15.67
N GLU A 226 10.38 9.20 16.83
CA GLU A 226 10.36 9.87 18.15
C GLU A 226 11.61 10.75 18.34
N GLU A 227 12.78 10.27 17.93
CA GLU A 227 14.02 11.07 17.94
C GLU A 227 13.88 12.33 17.08
N LYS A 228 13.36 12.21 15.84
CA LYS A 228 13.24 13.35 14.91
C LYS A 228 12.18 14.36 15.32
N LEU A 229 11.11 13.90 15.96
CA LEU A 229 10.11 14.77 16.56
C LEU A 229 10.63 15.53 17.79
N CYS A 230 11.67 15.04 18.45
CA CYS A 230 12.29 15.72 19.58
C CYS A 230 13.46 16.67 19.22
N LEU A 231 13.94 16.66 17.96
CA LEU A 231 15.01 17.56 17.50
C LEU A 231 14.67 19.05 17.66
#